data_AF-A0AAV5VJF2-F1
#
_entry.id   AF-A0AAV5VJF2-F1
#
_cell.length_a   1.000
_cell.length_b   1.000
_cell.length_c   1.000
_cell.angle_alpha   90.00
_cell.angle_beta   90.00
_cell.angle_gamma   90.00
#
_symmetry.space_group_name_H-M   'P 1'
#
loop_
_entity.id
_entity.type
_entity.pdbx_description
1 polymer ?
#
loop_
_entity_poly.entity_id
_entity_poly.type
_entity_poly.pdbx_seq_one_letter_code
_entity_poly.pdbx_strand_id
1 'polypeptide(L)'
;MGGQLLSLLLLLSLGRLVTTDDNEDPAFSRCDYNNEQTVSTCLQPMLDYANRLQEDTGMQFPLHGGSIFNKLCEIYHQFQECVEEVHCTSISIDAVSASYGYMCGPGMPLFERHAACFAQVERDTTYMSCKEAATKAMTDAQKKYKNAFGDPYLKAMCTAMDGYLRCSHPTITTTCGNEAWGLVSTVTRDSLRVTMPNCDMGNALF
;
A
#
# COMPACT_ATOMS: atom_id res chain seq x y z
N MET A 1 -12.38 4.69 4.10
CA MET A 1 -11.83 4.73 2.71
C MET A 1 -10.30 4.81 2.66
N GLY A 2 -9.56 4.87 3.78
CA GLY A 2 -8.11 4.58 3.79
C GLY A 2 -7.74 3.18 3.24
N GLY A 3 -8.70 2.23 3.28
CA GLY A 3 -8.60 0.93 2.63
C GLY A 3 -8.52 0.95 1.10
N GLN A 4 -8.89 2.04 0.40
CA GLN A 4 -8.74 2.08 -1.07
C GLN A 4 -7.27 2.26 -1.47
N LEU A 5 -6.48 3.08 -0.78
CA LEU A 5 -5.05 3.22 -1.07
C LEU A 5 -4.28 1.94 -0.73
N LEU A 6 -4.60 1.31 0.41
CA LEU A 6 -4.06 0.01 0.81
C LEU A 6 -4.48 -1.12 -0.15
N SER A 7 -5.74 -1.17 -0.58
CA SER A 7 -6.17 -2.09 -1.64
C SER A 7 -5.56 -1.77 -2.99
N LEU A 8 -5.32 -0.51 -3.33
CA LEU A 8 -4.67 -0.12 -4.58
C LEU A 8 -3.19 -0.52 -4.57
N LEU A 9 -2.48 -0.35 -3.44
CA LEU A 9 -1.11 -0.85 -3.25
C LEU A 9 -1.05 -2.39 -3.31
N LEU A 10 -2.02 -3.08 -2.69
CA LEU A 10 -2.13 -4.56 -2.76
C LEU A 10 -2.51 -5.08 -4.16
N LEU A 11 -3.36 -4.36 -4.90
CA LEU A 11 -3.74 -4.70 -6.28
C LEU A 11 -2.60 -4.44 -7.27
N LEU A 12 -1.75 -3.44 -7.01
CA LEU A 12 -0.55 -3.16 -7.80
C LEU A 12 0.50 -4.27 -7.68
N SER A 13 0.59 -4.96 -6.52
CA SER A 13 1.46 -6.13 -6.35
C SER A 13 0.96 -7.39 -7.07
N LEU A 14 -0.35 -7.60 -7.17
CA LEU A 14 -0.93 -8.78 -7.83
C LEU A 14 -0.88 -8.72 -9.36
N GLY A 15 -0.74 -7.51 -9.94
CA GLY A 15 -0.64 -7.31 -11.40
C GLY A 15 0.73 -7.60 -12.03
N ARG A 16 1.75 -7.96 -11.22
CA ARG A 16 3.12 -8.26 -11.69
C ARG A 16 3.41 -9.76 -11.86
N LEU A 17 2.39 -10.60 -11.96
CA LEU A 17 2.59 -11.96 -12.45
C LEU A 17 3.02 -11.90 -13.92
N VAL A 18 4.28 -12.28 -14.14
CA VAL A 18 4.93 -12.54 -15.45
C VAL A 18 5.57 -11.32 -16.13
N THR A 19 6.86 -11.13 -15.85
CA THR A 19 7.88 -10.97 -16.90
C THR A 19 9.13 -11.75 -16.47
N THR A 20 9.40 -12.85 -17.17
CA THR A 20 10.65 -13.60 -17.14
C THR A 20 11.73 -12.77 -17.84
N ASP A 21 12.79 -12.40 -17.12
CA ASP A 21 14.06 -12.01 -17.73
C ASP A 21 15.14 -12.83 -17.01
N ASP A 22 15.75 -13.74 -17.74
CA ASP A 22 16.73 -14.71 -17.28
C ASP A 22 18.09 -14.01 -17.19
N ASN A 23 18.54 -13.67 -15.98
CA ASN A 23 19.96 -13.50 -15.66
C ASN A 23 20.13 -13.64 -14.13
N GLU A 24 20.46 -14.86 -13.71
CA GLU A 24 20.59 -15.28 -12.30
C GLU A 24 21.94 -14.87 -11.69
N ASP A 25 21.87 -14.07 -10.63
CA ASP A 25 22.86 -13.99 -9.55
C ASP A 25 22.46 -15.06 -8.49
N PRO A 26 23.36 -15.90 -7.96
CA PRO A 26 22.97 -17.11 -7.22
C PRO A 26 22.57 -16.86 -5.75
N ALA A 27 22.16 -15.63 -5.39
CA ALA A 27 21.90 -15.29 -4.00
C ALA A 27 20.48 -15.63 -3.52
N PHE A 28 19.43 -15.58 -4.35
CA PHE A 28 18.08 -16.05 -4.00
C PHE A 28 17.27 -16.27 -5.28
N SER A 29 17.09 -17.53 -5.69
CA SER A 29 16.26 -17.88 -6.85
C SER A 29 14.82 -17.39 -6.65
N ARG A 30 14.19 -16.92 -7.73
CA ARG A 30 12.76 -16.55 -7.71
C ARG A 30 11.92 -17.76 -7.30
N CYS A 31 10.80 -17.52 -6.62
CA CYS A 31 9.91 -18.59 -6.22
C CYS A 31 9.36 -19.36 -7.43
N ASP A 32 9.31 -20.69 -7.28
CA ASP A 32 8.63 -21.56 -8.22
C ASP A 32 7.10 -21.48 -8.02
N TYR A 33 6.36 -22.16 -8.88
CA TYR A 33 4.91 -22.17 -8.82
C TYR A 33 4.36 -22.66 -7.47
N ASN A 34 4.99 -23.67 -6.85
CA ASN A 34 4.51 -24.24 -5.60
C ASN A 34 4.70 -23.26 -4.43
N ASN A 35 5.85 -22.60 -4.37
CA ASN A 35 6.11 -21.57 -3.36
C ASN A 35 5.22 -20.35 -3.57
N GLU A 36 4.99 -19.89 -4.81
CA GLU A 36 4.06 -18.79 -5.07
C GLU A 36 2.60 -19.17 -4.70
N GLN A 37 2.20 -20.42 -4.90
CA GLN A 37 0.89 -20.91 -4.47
C GLN A 37 0.76 -20.92 -2.93
N THR A 38 1.82 -21.30 -2.22
CA THR A 38 1.89 -21.19 -0.75
C THR A 38 1.74 -19.73 -0.31
N VAL A 39 2.53 -18.82 -0.90
CA VAL A 39 2.45 -17.38 -0.61
C VAL A 39 1.06 -16.82 -0.88
N SER A 40 0.43 -17.20 -2.00
CA SER A 40 -0.94 -16.80 -2.34
C SER A 40 -1.95 -17.28 -1.29
N THR A 41 -1.79 -18.50 -0.80
CA THR A 41 -2.64 -19.05 0.28
C THR A 41 -2.44 -18.30 1.58
N CYS A 42 -1.19 -18.00 1.95
CA CYS A 42 -0.85 -17.19 3.13
C CYS A 42 -1.40 -15.76 3.03
N LEU A 43 -1.51 -15.20 1.82
CA LEU A 43 -2.01 -13.85 1.58
C LEU A 43 -3.54 -13.74 1.71
N GLN A 44 -4.26 -14.84 1.51
CA GLN A 44 -5.73 -14.85 1.47
C GLN A 44 -6.41 -14.17 2.67
N PRO A 45 -5.99 -14.39 3.94
CA PRO A 45 -6.60 -13.73 5.09
C PRO A 45 -6.51 -12.18 5.03
N MET A 46 -5.41 -11.64 4.49
CA MET A 46 -5.26 -10.20 4.28
C MET A 46 -6.24 -9.68 3.23
N LEU A 47 -6.41 -10.41 2.11
CA LEU A 47 -7.34 -10.06 1.05
C LEU A 47 -8.80 -10.11 1.54
N ASP A 48 -9.16 -11.17 2.27
CA ASP A 48 -10.50 -11.33 2.83
C ASP A 48 -10.84 -10.23 3.83
N TYR A 49 -9.87 -9.84 4.67
CA TYR A 49 -10.06 -8.73 5.60
C TYR A 49 -10.19 -7.39 4.88
N ALA A 50 -9.39 -7.14 3.84
CA ALA A 50 -9.53 -5.95 3.01
C ALA A 50 -10.92 -5.88 2.33
N ASN A 51 -11.44 -6.99 1.82
CA ASN A 51 -12.77 -7.06 1.22
C ASN A 51 -13.89 -6.76 2.24
N ARG A 52 -13.82 -7.37 3.43
CA ARG A 52 -14.79 -7.08 4.52
C ARG A 52 -14.77 -5.61 4.93
N LEU A 53 -13.58 -5.02 5.05
CA LEU A 53 -13.47 -3.59 5.33
C LEU A 53 -14.15 -2.73 4.26
N GLN A 54 -14.06 -3.12 2.98
CA GLN A 54 -14.73 -2.40 1.89
C GLN A 54 -16.26 -2.52 1.95
N GLU A 55 -16.78 -3.69 2.35
CA GLU A 55 -18.22 -3.95 2.47
C GLU A 55 -18.85 -3.25 3.69
N ASP A 56 -18.16 -3.26 4.83
CA ASP A 56 -18.70 -2.77 6.11
C ASP A 56 -18.56 -1.24 6.30
N THR A 57 -17.59 -0.59 5.65
CA THR A 57 -17.25 0.83 5.95
C THR A 57 -17.84 1.86 5.00
N GLY A 58 -19.18 1.89 4.94
CA GLY A 58 -19.92 2.98 4.30
C GLY A 58 -19.57 4.38 4.81
N MET A 59 -19.17 4.58 6.09
CA MET A 59 -18.77 5.91 6.62
C MET A 59 -17.91 5.91 7.93
N GLN A 60 -17.39 4.79 8.45
CA GLN A 60 -16.88 4.73 9.85
C GLN A 60 -15.41 4.33 10.07
N PHE A 61 -14.56 4.38 9.03
CA PHE A 61 -13.11 4.18 9.16
C PHE A 61 -12.43 5.09 10.22
N PRO A 62 -12.79 6.38 10.36
CA PRO A 62 -12.13 7.28 11.31
C PRO A 62 -12.35 6.95 12.80
N LEU A 63 -13.44 6.26 13.16
CA LEU A 63 -13.79 5.98 14.55
C LEU A 63 -13.23 4.63 15.07
N HIS A 64 -12.85 3.73 14.14
CA HIS A 64 -12.32 2.40 14.44
C HIS A 64 -10.89 2.19 13.90
N GLY A 65 -10.21 3.26 13.49
CA GLY A 65 -8.91 3.18 12.81
C GLY A 65 -7.84 2.40 13.58
N GLY A 66 -7.80 2.54 14.91
CA GLY A 66 -6.86 1.80 15.77
C GLY A 66 -7.17 0.29 15.83
N SER A 67 -8.43 -0.10 16.02
CA SER A 67 -8.81 -1.53 16.05
C SER A 67 -8.65 -2.19 14.69
N ILE A 68 -8.93 -1.47 13.60
CA ILE A 68 -8.71 -1.94 12.23
C ILE A 68 -7.21 -2.16 11.98
N PHE A 69 -6.40 -1.19 12.38
CA PHE A 69 -4.95 -1.26 12.22
C PHE A 69 -4.32 -2.40 13.03
N ASN A 70 -4.72 -2.57 14.29
CA ASN A 70 -4.23 -3.68 15.11
C ASN A 70 -4.60 -5.02 14.51
N LYS A 71 -5.81 -5.15 13.94
CA LYS A 71 -6.21 -6.36 13.24
C LYS A 71 -5.41 -6.58 11.94
N LEU A 72 -5.11 -5.52 11.18
CA LEU A 72 -4.22 -5.62 10.01
C LEU A 72 -2.84 -6.13 10.41
N CYS A 73 -2.28 -5.63 11.52
CA CYS A 73 -0.97 -6.06 11.98
C CYS A 73 -0.96 -7.47 12.54
N GLU A 74 -2.03 -7.90 13.20
CA GLU A 74 -2.21 -9.32 13.60
C GLU A 74 -2.19 -10.24 12.37
N ILE A 75 -2.93 -9.90 11.32
CA ILE A 75 -2.97 -10.70 10.09
C ILE A 75 -1.62 -10.63 9.35
N TYR A 76 -0.94 -9.49 9.36
CA TYR A 76 0.42 -9.36 8.80
C TYR A 76 1.42 -10.29 9.51
N HIS A 77 1.40 -10.36 10.85
CA HIS A 77 2.26 -11.28 11.57
C HIS A 77 1.95 -12.75 11.25
N GLN A 78 0.67 -13.10 11.13
CA GLN A 78 0.27 -14.44 10.67
C GLN A 78 0.77 -14.73 9.25
N PHE A 79 0.74 -13.73 8.36
CA PHE A 79 1.33 -13.85 7.03
C PHE A 79 2.85 -14.09 7.11
N GLN A 80 3.57 -13.34 7.94
CA GLN A 80 5.02 -13.53 8.13
C GLN A 80 5.37 -14.94 8.63
N GLU A 81 4.64 -15.44 9.63
CA GLU A 81 4.79 -16.81 10.13
C GLU A 81 4.48 -17.85 9.04
N CYS A 82 3.44 -17.62 8.23
CA CYS A 82 3.04 -18.54 7.17
C CYS A 82 4.09 -18.66 6.04
N VAL A 83 4.84 -17.59 5.76
CA VAL A 83 5.87 -17.56 4.70
C VAL A 83 7.29 -17.76 5.22
N GLU A 84 7.47 -18.07 6.51
CA GLU A 84 8.80 -18.21 7.14
C GLU A 84 9.68 -19.27 6.47
N GLU A 85 9.08 -20.38 6.06
CA GLU A 85 9.75 -21.51 5.38
C GLU A 85 9.95 -21.26 3.86
N VAL A 86 9.47 -20.12 3.33
CA VAL A 86 9.64 -19.75 1.91
C VAL A 86 10.97 -19.03 1.72
N HIS A 87 12.01 -19.75 1.32
CA HIS A 87 13.37 -19.22 1.16
C HIS A 87 13.71 -18.72 -0.25
N CYS A 88 12.71 -18.40 -1.06
CA CYS A 88 12.86 -17.88 -2.43
C CYS A 88 12.35 -16.44 -2.53
N THR A 89 12.73 -15.74 -3.60
CA THR A 89 12.28 -14.36 -3.83
C THR A 89 10.86 -14.34 -4.41
N SER A 90 9.87 -13.89 -3.62
CA SER A 90 8.49 -13.64 -4.07
C SER A 90 8.15 -12.14 -3.98
N ILE A 91 7.67 -11.59 -5.09
CA ILE A 91 7.24 -10.19 -5.18
C ILE A 91 6.09 -9.91 -4.20
N SER A 92 5.23 -10.90 -3.93
CA SER A 92 4.11 -10.76 -3.00
C SER A 92 4.59 -10.60 -1.56
N ILE A 93 5.57 -11.40 -1.14
CA ILE A 93 6.21 -11.26 0.18
C ILE A 93 6.86 -9.88 0.31
N ASP A 94 7.63 -9.47 -0.70
CA ASP A 94 8.32 -8.17 -0.71
C ASP A 94 7.32 -7.01 -0.64
N ALA A 95 6.23 -7.07 -1.40
CA ALA A 95 5.24 -6.00 -1.46
C ALA A 95 4.46 -5.87 -0.14
N VAL A 96 4.06 -6.99 0.45
CA VAL A 96 3.38 -7.01 1.75
C VAL A 96 4.32 -6.49 2.84
N SER A 97 5.57 -6.95 2.86
CA SER A 97 6.57 -6.50 3.83
C SER A 97 6.90 -5.02 3.69
N ALA A 98 6.99 -4.50 2.46
CA ALA A 98 7.19 -3.07 2.21
C ALA A 98 5.99 -2.21 2.63
N SER A 99 4.77 -2.75 2.51
CA SER A 99 3.55 -2.03 2.88
C SER A 99 3.29 -2.03 4.38
N TYR A 100 3.50 -3.17 5.06
CA TYR A 100 3.10 -3.37 6.46
C TYR A 100 4.27 -3.47 7.44
N GLY A 101 5.48 -3.81 7.00
CA GLY A 101 6.61 -4.06 7.91
C GLY A 101 7.00 -2.84 8.75
N TYR A 102 6.98 -1.64 8.16
CA TYR A 102 7.17 -0.41 8.94
C TYR A 102 5.94 -0.09 9.79
N MET A 103 4.73 -0.11 9.21
CA MET A 103 3.48 0.21 9.91
C MET A 103 3.26 -0.66 11.15
N CYS A 104 3.45 -1.97 11.02
CA CYS A 104 3.23 -2.96 12.08
C CYS A 104 4.48 -3.25 12.93
N GLY A 105 5.58 -2.57 12.64
CA GLY A 105 6.83 -2.67 13.39
C GLY A 105 7.20 -1.31 13.98
N PRO A 106 8.37 -0.72 13.60
CA PRO A 106 8.85 0.53 14.20
C PRO A 106 7.91 1.74 14.07
N GLY A 107 7.04 1.75 13.05
CA GLY A 107 6.07 2.81 12.79
C GLY A 107 4.78 2.70 13.61
N MET A 108 4.51 1.56 14.26
CA MET A 108 3.26 1.32 14.99
C MET A 108 3.00 2.36 16.10
N PRO A 109 3.97 2.70 16.98
CA PRO A 109 3.73 3.71 18.02
C PRO A 109 3.45 5.10 17.45
N LEU A 110 4.02 5.43 16.28
CA LEU A 110 3.74 6.68 15.58
C LEU A 110 2.33 6.68 14.99
N PHE A 111 1.92 5.57 14.39
CA PHE A 111 0.55 5.42 13.89
C PHE A 111 -0.47 5.57 15.01
N GLU A 112 -0.31 4.85 16.11
CA GLU A 112 -1.23 4.92 17.26
C GLU A 112 -1.34 6.35 17.81
N ARG A 113 -0.22 7.06 17.92
CA ARG A 113 -0.19 8.46 18.37
C ARG A 113 -0.96 9.39 17.44
N HIS A 114 -0.87 9.18 16.12
CA HIS A 114 -1.44 10.05 15.10
C HIS A 114 -2.81 9.58 14.58
N ALA A 115 -3.30 8.40 14.99
CA ALA A 115 -4.52 7.78 14.47
C ALA A 115 -5.76 8.68 14.58
N ALA A 116 -5.96 9.32 15.74
CA ALA A 116 -7.07 10.26 15.96
C ALA A 116 -6.96 11.49 15.05
N CYS A 117 -5.75 11.95 14.75
CA CYS A 117 -5.54 13.07 13.86
C CYS A 117 -5.77 12.69 12.39
N PHE A 118 -5.28 11.54 11.93
CA PHE A 118 -5.60 11.04 10.59
C PHE A 118 -7.11 10.86 10.40
N ALA A 119 -7.81 10.39 11.43
CA ALA A 119 -9.27 10.31 11.44
C ALA A 119 -9.97 11.68 11.31
N GLN A 120 -9.33 12.76 11.77
CA GLN A 120 -9.81 14.12 11.55
C GLN A 120 -9.52 14.59 10.12
N VAL A 121 -8.33 14.34 9.61
CA VAL A 121 -7.94 14.64 8.22
C VAL A 121 -8.87 13.94 7.22
N GLU A 122 -9.30 12.70 7.49
CA GLU A 122 -10.26 12.00 6.64
C GLU A 122 -11.67 12.64 6.59
N ARG A 123 -11.96 13.64 7.44
CA ARG A 123 -13.21 14.43 7.40
C ARG A 123 -13.02 15.80 6.77
N ASP A 124 -11.77 16.20 6.50
CA ASP A 124 -11.45 17.46 5.86
C ASP A 124 -11.80 17.41 4.36
N THR A 125 -12.54 18.40 3.88
CA THR A 125 -13.03 18.42 2.49
C THR A 125 -11.92 18.63 1.47
N THR A 126 -10.87 19.38 1.83
CA THR A 126 -9.70 19.56 0.97
C THR A 126 -8.96 18.23 0.80
N TYR A 127 -8.69 17.52 1.91
CA TYR A 127 -8.08 16.19 1.85
C TYR A 127 -8.94 15.18 1.07
N MET A 128 -10.25 15.20 1.30
CA MET A 128 -11.18 14.34 0.57
C MET A 128 -11.18 14.61 -0.94
N SER A 129 -11.08 15.88 -1.36
CA SER A 129 -10.97 16.23 -2.78
C SER A 129 -9.67 15.70 -3.42
N CYS A 130 -8.54 15.76 -2.70
CA CYS A 130 -7.29 15.15 -3.13
C CYS A 130 -7.45 13.64 -3.35
N LYS A 131 -8.10 12.96 -2.39
CA LYS A 131 -8.34 11.53 -2.46
C LYS A 131 -9.25 11.15 -3.64
N GLU A 132 -10.33 11.89 -3.85
CA GLU A 132 -11.25 11.65 -4.97
C GLU A 132 -10.58 11.85 -6.32
N ALA A 133 -9.78 12.90 -6.47
CA ALA A 133 -9.00 13.16 -7.68
C ALA A 133 -8.02 12.01 -7.97
N ALA A 134 -7.32 11.51 -6.95
CA ALA A 134 -6.41 10.38 -7.06
C ALA A 134 -7.14 9.09 -7.46
N THR A 135 -8.22 8.73 -6.75
CA THR A 135 -9.04 7.55 -7.06
C THR A 135 -9.57 7.61 -8.48
N LYS A 136 -10.03 8.78 -8.92
CA LYS A 136 -10.48 8.99 -10.31
C LYS A 136 -9.34 8.77 -11.30
N ALA A 137 -8.19 9.37 -11.09
CA ALA A 137 -7.03 9.24 -11.99
C ALA A 137 -6.57 7.78 -12.12
N MET A 138 -6.52 7.05 -11.00
CA MET A 138 -6.17 5.62 -10.98
C MET A 138 -7.22 4.76 -11.68
N THR A 139 -8.50 5.01 -11.43
CA THR A 139 -9.61 4.29 -12.09
C THR A 139 -9.58 4.54 -13.60
N ASP A 140 -9.33 5.77 -14.02
CA ASP A 140 -9.22 6.14 -15.44
C ASP A 140 -8.00 5.45 -16.09
N ALA A 141 -6.87 5.36 -15.38
CA ALA A 141 -5.71 4.59 -15.83
C ALA A 141 -6.03 3.09 -15.98
N GLN A 142 -6.66 2.46 -14.99
CA GLN A 142 -7.10 1.06 -15.07
C GLN A 142 -8.03 0.83 -16.26
N LYS A 143 -9.00 1.72 -16.49
CA LYS A 143 -9.93 1.63 -17.63
C LYS A 143 -9.23 1.81 -18.97
N LYS A 144 -8.24 2.70 -19.04
CA LYS A 144 -7.49 3.00 -20.26
C LYS A 144 -6.52 1.87 -20.63
N TYR A 145 -5.89 1.24 -19.64
CA TYR A 145 -4.86 0.23 -19.83
C TYR A 145 -5.32 -1.18 -19.46
N LYS A 146 -6.63 -1.47 -19.58
CA LYS A 146 -7.34 -2.68 -19.08
C LYS A 146 -6.59 -4.01 -19.13
N ASN A 147 -5.70 -4.22 -20.11
CA ASN A 147 -4.92 -5.45 -20.29
C ASN A 147 -3.42 -5.20 -20.56
N ALA A 148 -2.94 -3.96 -20.41
CA ALA A 148 -1.56 -3.57 -20.71
C ALA A 148 -0.88 -3.04 -19.44
N PHE A 149 -0.36 -3.98 -18.65
CA PHE A 149 0.55 -3.67 -17.55
C PHE A 149 1.92 -3.35 -18.14
N GLY A 150 2.24 -2.07 -18.24
CA GLY A 150 3.51 -1.60 -18.80
C GLY A 150 3.79 -0.16 -18.40
N ASP A 151 4.90 0.39 -18.89
CA ASP A 151 5.39 1.73 -18.50
C ASP A 151 4.32 2.84 -18.56
N PRO A 152 3.41 2.90 -19.55
CA PRO A 152 2.38 3.93 -19.58
C PRO A 152 1.37 3.82 -18.42
N TYR A 153 1.03 2.60 -18.00
CA TYR A 153 0.14 2.35 -16.87
C TYR A 153 0.83 2.71 -15.55
N LEU A 154 2.07 2.24 -15.36
CA LEU A 154 2.86 2.54 -14.16
C LEU A 154 3.13 4.04 -14.03
N LYS A 155 3.41 4.73 -15.14
CA LYS A 155 3.56 6.19 -15.17
C LYS A 155 2.27 6.91 -14.76
N ALA A 156 1.11 6.46 -15.24
CA ALA A 156 -0.17 7.05 -14.87
C ALA A 156 -0.48 6.85 -13.37
N MET A 157 -0.19 5.67 -12.83
CA MET A 157 -0.33 5.38 -11.39
C MET A 157 0.62 6.23 -10.54
N CYS A 158 1.87 6.36 -10.99
CA CYS A 158 2.87 7.22 -10.36
C CYS A 158 2.41 8.69 -10.33
N THR A 159 1.94 9.24 -11.46
CA THR A 159 1.41 10.61 -11.52
C THR A 159 0.22 10.81 -10.58
N ALA A 160 -0.70 9.84 -10.50
CA ALA A 160 -1.85 9.94 -9.61
C ALA A 160 -1.42 9.99 -8.14
N MET A 161 -0.44 9.17 -7.75
CA MET A 161 0.10 9.15 -6.40
C MET A 161 0.91 10.42 -6.06
N ASP A 162 1.75 10.93 -6.97
CA ASP A 162 2.48 12.19 -6.78
C ASP A 162 1.50 13.36 -6.56
N GLY A 163 0.47 13.46 -7.40
CA GLY A 163 -0.57 14.46 -7.26
C GLY A 163 -1.32 14.37 -5.94
N TYR A 164 -1.66 13.16 -5.50
CA TYR A 164 -2.30 12.93 -4.20
C TYR A 164 -1.42 13.40 -3.03
N LEU A 165 -0.15 13.02 -3.02
CA LEU A 165 0.79 13.37 -1.97
C LEU A 165 0.99 14.89 -1.89
N ARG A 166 1.23 15.56 -3.01
CA ARG A 166 1.36 17.03 -3.06
C ARG A 166 0.10 17.74 -2.57
N CYS A 167 -1.07 17.23 -2.95
CA CYS A 167 -2.35 17.82 -2.58
C CYS A 167 -2.66 17.64 -1.09
N SER A 168 -2.37 16.46 -0.53
CA SER A 168 -2.68 16.12 0.86
C SER A 168 -1.64 16.59 1.88
N HIS A 169 -0.39 16.80 1.47
CA HIS A 169 0.72 17.21 2.32
C HIS A 169 0.41 18.45 3.20
N PRO A 170 -0.13 19.56 2.67
CA PRO A 170 -0.44 20.74 3.49
C PRO A 170 -1.49 20.46 4.56
N THR A 171 -2.55 19.70 4.23
CA THR A 171 -3.62 19.38 5.18
C THR A 171 -3.11 18.48 6.30
N ILE A 172 -2.31 17.46 5.96
CA ILE A 172 -1.74 16.53 6.96
C ILE A 172 -0.75 17.27 7.88
N THR A 173 0.17 18.06 7.33
CA THR A 173 1.17 18.77 8.15
C THR A 173 0.55 19.86 9.02
N THR A 174 -0.44 20.59 8.52
CA THR A 174 -1.13 21.62 9.30
C THR A 174 -1.98 21.01 10.42
N THR A 175 -2.59 19.85 10.19
CA THR A 175 -3.51 19.23 11.17
C THR A 175 -2.77 18.32 12.15
N CYS A 176 -1.82 17.51 11.67
CA CYS A 176 -1.17 16.42 12.42
C CYS A 176 0.35 16.63 12.62
N GLY A 177 0.93 17.65 12.01
CA GLY A 177 2.35 17.97 12.13
C GLY A 177 3.26 17.16 11.21
N ASN A 178 4.53 17.54 11.20
CA ASN A 178 5.54 16.93 10.32
C ASN A 178 5.88 15.48 10.69
N GLU A 179 5.74 15.08 11.96
CA GLU A 179 5.95 13.69 12.38
C GLU A 179 4.93 12.75 11.74
N ALA A 180 3.66 13.17 11.66
CA ALA A 180 2.61 12.42 10.97
C ALA A 180 2.88 12.31 9.46
N TRP A 181 3.39 13.38 8.84
CA TRP A 181 3.81 13.32 7.44
C TRP A 181 5.01 12.39 7.23
N GLY A 182 5.96 12.35 8.17
CA GLY A 182 7.09 11.41 8.15
C GLY A 182 6.66 9.94 8.12
N LEU A 183 5.57 9.60 8.82
CA LEU A 183 4.96 8.27 8.76
C LEU A 183 4.37 7.99 7.37
N VAL A 184 3.53 8.91 6.86
CA VAL A 184 2.91 8.77 5.51
C VAL A 184 3.97 8.63 4.43
N SER A 185 5.03 9.46 4.48
CA SER A 185 6.09 9.46 3.49
C SER A 185 6.95 8.20 3.53
N THR A 186 7.26 7.68 4.72
CA THR A 186 8.02 6.44 4.89
C THR A 186 7.25 5.26 4.31
N VAL A 187 5.99 5.07 4.71
CA VAL A 187 5.14 3.97 4.22
C VAL A 187 4.98 4.04 2.71
N THR A 188 4.70 5.23 2.19
CA THR A 188 4.49 5.42 0.75
C THR A 188 5.75 5.14 -0.04
N ARG A 189 6.91 5.68 0.39
CA ARG A 189 8.19 5.44 -0.26
C ARG A 189 8.54 3.96 -0.30
N ASP A 190 8.41 3.27 0.83
CA ASP A 190 8.82 1.88 0.96
C ASP A 190 7.92 0.98 0.09
N SER A 191 6.61 1.22 0.10
CA SER A 191 5.64 0.52 -0.76
C SER A 191 5.91 0.73 -2.26
N LEU A 192 6.22 1.98 -2.66
CA LEU A 192 6.47 2.34 -4.05
C LEU A 192 7.80 1.79 -4.56
N ARG A 193 8.82 1.71 -3.71
CA ARG A 193 10.11 1.11 -4.09
C ARG A 193 9.95 -0.33 -4.58
N VAL A 194 8.99 -1.08 -4.05
CA VAL A 194 8.74 -2.47 -4.47
C VAL A 194 7.75 -2.52 -5.65
N THR A 195 6.66 -1.77 -5.59
CA THR A 195 5.57 -1.88 -6.58
C THR A 195 5.79 -1.04 -7.84
N MET A 196 6.50 0.09 -7.72
CA MET A 196 6.74 1.09 -8.77
C MET A 196 8.14 1.72 -8.63
N PRO A 197 9.23 0.95 -8.77
CA PRO A 197 10.61 1.40 -8.47
C PRO A 197 11.07 2.60 -9.31
N ASN A 198 10.48 2.83 -10.48
CA ASN A 198 10.82 3.94 -11.38
C ASN A 198 10.00 5.21 -11.07
N CYS A 199 9.15 5.19 -10.04
CA CYS A 199 8.36 6.33 -9.64
C CYS A 199 9.16 7.21 -8.67
N ASP A 200 9.69 8.34 -9.16
CA ASP A 200 10.34 9.33 -8.30
C ASP A 200 9.31 10.21 -7.60
N MET A 201 9.22 10.05 -6.28
CA MET A 201 8.35 10.82 -5.39
C MET A 201 9.11 11.80 -4.51
N GLY A 202 10.42 11.99 -4.71
CA GLY A 202 11.25 12.80 -3.82
C GLY A 202 10.65 14.20 -3.60
N ASN A 203 10.24 14.84 -4.69
CA ASN A 203 9.64 16.18 -4.68
C ASN A 203 8.22 16.27 -4.10
N ALA A 204 7.55 15.14 -3.84
CA ALA A 204 6.23 15.10 -3.22
C ALA A 204 6.32 14.72 -1.73
N LEU A 205 7.35 13.98 -1.35
CA LEU A 205 7.53 13.44 0.00
C LEU A 205 8.44 14.31 0.88
N PHE A 206 9.37 15.06 0.29
CA PHE A 206 10.39 15.88 0.94
C PHE A 206 10.49 17.27 0.29
#